data_AF-A0A158PKQ2-F1
#
_entry.id   AF-A0A158PKQ2-F1
#
_cell.length_a   1.000
_cell.length_b   1.000
_cell.length_c   1.000
_cell.angle_alpha   90.00
_cell.angle_beta   90.00
_cell.angle_gamma   90.00
#
_symmetry.space_group_name_H-M   'P 1'
#
loop_
_entity.id
_entity.type
_entity.pdbx_description
1 polymer ?
#
loop_
_entity_poly.entity_id
_entity_poly.type
_entity_poly.pdbx_seq_one_letter_code
_entity_poly.pdbx_strand_id
1 'polypeptide(L)'
;MELAEDCESTTEKSNVAGNGAIETQENAAQSWLRGATFREVLGSDVSHKSLFVLLSGVNGEQGVLLMNKSAFSEDANDINAILHSAELLEVMKNDIYGSYNAIVAKYRQEEKFIINETAEDYRTITVEYIEKFQMDLKWVYNILSKECEAERILFEDPDPYNGFILAPDIKWDSVSLENLYVLAMIHRRGVRLKYDAPASSTLAAVLLDDVINNLKIAPDYYRRATLSFTRKNSDKLLQMFREAGRCEA
;
A
#
# COMPACT_ATOMS: atom_id res chain seq x y z
N MET A 1 10.52 26.21 -60.48
CA MET A 1 11.69 27.04 -60.82
C MET A 1 12.29 27.43 -59.47
N GLU A 2 12.91 26.44 -58.84
CA GLU A 2 14.38 26.18 -58.80
C GLU A 2 14.94 26.80 -57.52
N LEU A 3 15.80 26.23 -56.68
CA LEU A 3 16.47 24.92 -56.47
C LEU A 3 16.90 24.98 -54.97
N ALA A 4 16.62 23.98 -54.13
CA ALA A 4 17.54 22.90 -53.73
C ALA A 4 18.94 23.37 -53.29
N GLU A 5 19.32 23.09 -52.03
CA GLU A 5 20.61 22.46 -51.73
C GLU A 5 20.52 21.66 -50.43
N ASP A 6 20.55 20.34 -50.63
CA ASP A 6 20.73 19.28 -49.64
C ASP A 6 22.15 19.30 -49.06
N CYS A 7 22.31 18.79 -47.84
CA CYS A 7 23.59 18.22 -47.43
C CYS A 7 23.36 16.95 -46.60
N GLU A 8 23.03 15.87 -47.29
CA GLU A 8 23.38 14.53 -46.84
C GLU A 8 24.85 14.27 -47.20
N SER A 9 25.63 13.77 -46.23
CA SER A 9 26.79 12.93 -46.54
C SER A 9 26.88 11.78 -45.55
N THR A 10 26.97 10.59 -46.14
CA THR A 10 26.94 9.24 -45.59
C THR A 10 28.21 8.83 -44.84
N THR A 11 27.98 8.13 -43.73
CA THR A 11 28.64 6.91 -43.23
C THR A 11 30.17 6.83 -43.14
N GLU A 12 30.70 6.74 -41.91
CA GLU A 12 31.79 5.81 -41.57
C GLU A 12 31.56 5.20 -40.18
N LYS A 13 31.38 3.87 -40.14
CA LYS A 13 31.42 3.07 -38.92
C LYS A 13 32.87 2.99 -38.45
N SER A 14 33.19 3.54 -37.28
CA SER A 14 34.36 3.13 -36.51
C SER A 14 33.93 2.57 -35.16
N ASN A 15 34.09 1.27 -35.03
CA ASN A 15 34.00 0.52 -33.79
C ASN A 15 35.28 0.84 -32.99
N VAL A 16 35.16 1.59 -31.89
CA VAL A 16 36.22 1.67 -30.88
C VAL A 16 35.56 1.48 -29.52
N ALA A 17 35.88 0.34 -28.91
CA ALA A 17 35.48 -0.05 -27.58
C ALA A 17 35.97 0.99 -26.55
N GLY A 18 35.03 1.68 -25.91
CA GLY A 18 35.25 2.46 -24.71
C GLY A 18 34.46 1.83 -23.58
N ASN A 19 35.16 1.18 -22.65
CA ASN A 19 34.64 0.86 -21.32
C ASN A 19 34.31 2.18 -20.61
N GLY A 20 33.11 2.72 -20.83
CA GLY A 20 32.50 3.73 -20.00
C GLY A 20 31.67 3.02 -18.95
N ALA A 21 32.17 2.96 -17.72
CA ALA A 21 31.31 2.66 -16.58
C ALA A 21 30.17 3.69 -16.59
N ILE A 22 28.95 3.22 -16.83
CA ILE A 22 27.76 4.02 -16.57
C ILE A 22 27.71 4.14 -15.05
N GLU A 23 28.25 5.23 -14.50
CA GLU A 23 27.93 5.65 -13.14
C GLU A 23 26.45 6.05 -13.15
N THR A 24 25.59 5.08 -12.88
CA THR A 24 24.18 5.32 -12.61
C THR A 24 24.12 6.19 -11.37
N GLN A 25 23.82 7.48 -11.54
CA GLN A 25 23.65 8.41 -10.43
C GLN A 25 22.56 7.84 -9.52
N GLU A 26 22.97 7.26 -8.40
CA GLU A 26 22.09 6.52 -7.51
C GLU A 26 21.11 7.53 -6.89
N ASN A 27 19.81 7.35 -7.13
CA ASN A 27 18.79 8.27 -6.64
C ASN A 27 18.82 8.30 -5.10
N ALA A 28 18.55 9.47 -4.50
CA ALA A 28 18.57 9.71 -3.07
C ALA A 28 17.81 8.65 -2.26
N ALA A 29 16.69 8.13 -2.79
CA ALA A 29 15.94 7.05 -2.17
C ALA A 29 16.73 5.74 -2.04
N GLN A 30 17.50 5.39 -3.07
CA GLN A 30 18.35 4.19 -3.08
C GLN A 30 19.54 4.34 -2.12
N SER A 31 20.15 5.53 -2.10
CA SER A 31 21.22 5.86 -1.14
C SER A 31 20.73 5.81 0.32
N TRP A 32 19.54 6.37 0.59
CA TRP A 32 18.89 6.30 1.89
C TRP A 32 18.57 4.86 2.31
N LEU A 33 18.00 4.06 1.40
CA LEU A 33 17.58 2.69 1.67
C LEU A 33 18.76 1.78 2.06
N ARG A 34 19.96 2.00 1.51
CA ARG A 34 21.17 1.22 1.89
C ARG A 34 21.55 1.37 3.37
N GLY A 35 21.28 2.55 3.96
CA GLY A 35 21.55 2.83 5.38
C GLY A 35 20.35 2.57 6.29
N ALA A 36 19.18 2.27 5.74
CA ALA A 36 17.96 2.10 6.50
C ALA A 36 17.92 0.72 7.19
N THR A 37 17.33 0.70 8.39
CA THR A 37 17.19 -0.52 9.21
C THR A 37 15.72 -0.86 9.42
N PHE A 38 15.42 -2.16 9.44
CA PHE A 38 14.07 -2.66 9.73
C PHE A 38 13.63 -2.27 11.15
N ARG A 39 12.40 -1.78 11.28
CA ARG A 39 11.79 -1.47 12.57
C ARG A 39 10.57 -2.33 12.88
N GLU A 40 9.54 -2.28 12.03
CA GLU A 40 8.32 -3.08 12.21
C GLU A 40 7.59 -3.32 10.89
N VAL A 41 6.74 -4.35 10.86
CA VAL A 41 5.81 -4.56 9.75
C VAL A 41 4.53 -3.78 10.04
N LEU A 42 4.22 -2.79 9.21
CA LEU A 42 2.99 -1.99 9.33
C LEU A 42 1.77 -2.74 8.82
N GLY A 43 1.94 -3.53 7.76
CA GLY A 43 0.82 -4.14 7.05
C GLY A 43 1.29 -5.25 6.11
N SER A 44 0.40 -6.20 5.82
CA SER A 44 0.64 -7.19 4.78
C SER A 44 -0.68 -7.55 4.13
N ASP A 45 -0.68 -7.55 2.79
CA ASP A 45 -1.79 -8.00 1.98
C ASP A 45 -1.35 -9.27 1.26
N VAL A 46 -1.90 -10.41 1.67
CA VAL A 46 -1.54 -11.71 1.10
C VAL A 46 -2.14 -11.89 -0.29
N SER A 47 -3.33 -11.33 -0.53
CA SER A 47 -4.03 -11.43 -1.82
C SER A 47 -3.24 -10.70 -2.90
N HIS A 48 -2.73 -9.50 -2.59
CA HIS A 48 -1.88 -8.71 -3.48
C HIS A 48 -0.38 -8.99 -3.33
N LYS A 49 -0.02 -9.89 -2.40
CA LYS A 49 1.37 -10.27 -2.06
C LYS A 49 2.25 -9.04 -1.79
N SER A 50 1.72 -8.14 -0.97
CA SER A 50 2.33 -6.88 -0.57
C SER A 50 2.76 -6.88 0.89
N LEU A 51 3.88 -6.23 1.20
CA LEU A 51 4.38 -6.01 2.55
C LEU A 51 4.70 -4.53 2.74
N PHE A 52 4.21 -3.96 3.85
CA PHE A 52 4.45 -2.58 4.24
C PHE A 52 5.35 -2.61 5.47
N VAL A 53 6.55 -2.05 5.35
CA VAL A 53 7.59 -2.10 6.37
C VAL A 53 7.97 -0.70 6.79
N LEU A 54 8.00 -0.45 8.10
CA LEU A 54 8.61 0.75 8.64
C LEU A 54 10.12 0.54 8.77
N LEU A 55 10.87 1.47 8.20
CA LEU A 55 12.32 1.54 8.26
C LEU A 55 12.74 2.77 9.06
N SER A 56 13.90 2.69 9.71
CA SER A 56 14.56 3.82 10.37
C SER A 56 15.91 4.11 9.70
N GLY A 57 16.10 5.34 9.26
CA GLY A 57 17.34 5.81 8.66
C GLY A 57 18.38 6.16 9.72
N VAL A 58 19.61 6.41 9.25
CA VAL A 58 20.79 6.62 10.10
C VAL A 58 20.69 7.87 11.00
N ASN A 59 19.90 8.89 10.61
CA ASN A 59 19.73 10.11 11.41
C ASN A 59 18.40 10.14 12.19
N GLY A 60 17.72 8.99 12.31
CA GLY A 60 16.47 8.86 13.06
C GLY A 60 15.19 9.16 12.26
N GLU A 61 15.31 9.51 10.99
CA GLU A 61 14.19 9.63 10.07
C GLU A 61 13.49 8.27 9.84
N GLN A 62 12.18 8.31 9.58
CA GLN A 62 11.39 7.12 9.30
C GLN A 62 10.97 7.10 7.83
N GLY A 63 10.96 5.90 7.23
CA GLY A 63 10.45 5.69 5.88
C GLY A 63 9.59 4.43 5.82
N VAL A 64 8.58 4.43 4.97
CA VAL A 64 7.75 3.25 4.70
C VAL A 64 8.18 2.62 3.38
N LEU A 65 8.59 1.36 3.43
CA LEU A 65 8.90 0.57 2.24
C LEU A 65 7.71 -0.32 1.90
N LEU A 66 7.14 -0.10 0.72
CA LEU A 66 6.15 -0.98 0.11
C LEU A 66 6.86 -1.98 -0.80
N MET A 67 6.79 -3.26 -0.45
CA MET A 67 7.30 -4.35 -1.27
C MET A 67 6.13 -5.13 -1.84
N ASN A 68 5.93 -5.04 -3.16
CA ASN A 68 4.92 -5.81 -3.88
C ASN A 68 5.62 -6.94 -4.63
N LYS A 69 5.11 -8.17 -4.50
CA LYS A 69 5.52 -9.24 -5.41
C LYS A 69 4.86 -8.98 -6.75
N SER A 70 5.68 -8.74 -7.77
CA SER A 70 5.23 -8.67 -9.16
C SER A 70 4.48 -9.94 -9.54
N ALA A 71 3.54 -9.82 -10.49
CA ALA A 71 3.01 -10.98 -11.19
C ALA A 71 4.17 -11.81 -11.79
N PHE A 72 3.93 -13.09 -12.03
CA PHE A 72 4.94 -13.90 -12.74
C PHE A 72 5.17 -13.29 -14.13
N SER A 73 6.43 -13.20 -14.53
CA SER A 73 6.78 -12.82 -15.90
C SER A 73 6.21 -13.86 -16.87
N GLU A 74 5.65 -13.38 -17.98
CA GLU A 74 5.22 -14.23 -19.10
C GLU A 74 6.37 -14.51 -20.07
N ASP A 75 7.57 -13.94 -19.84
CA ASP A 75 8.75 -14.21 -20.65
C ASP A 75 9.28 -15.64 -20.43
N ALA A 76 9.56 -16.33 -21.53
CA ALA A 76 9.99 -17.71 -21.51
C ALA A 76 11.33 -17.90 -20.79
N ASN A 77 12.24 -16.93 -20.81
CA ASN A 77 13.53 -17.04 -20.14
C ASN A 77 13.38 -16.91 -18.62
N ASP A 78 12.54 -15.97 -18.18
CA ASP A 78 12.23 -15.80 -16.75
C ASP A 78 11.52 -17.04 -16.18
N ILE A 79 10.55 -17.60 -16.93
CA ILE A 79 9.87 -18.84 -16.55
C ILE A 79 10.87 -19.99 -16.47
N ASN A 80 11.75 -20.14 -17.46
CA ASN A 80 12.79 -21.16 -17.44
C ASN A 80 13.72 -20.99 -16.23
N ALA A 81 14.15 -19.76 -15.91
CA ALA A 81 14.98 -19.53 -14.73
C ALA A 81 14.28 -19.95 -13.42
N ILE A 82 12.97 -19.68 -13.30
CA ILE A 82 12.15 -20.14 -12.15
C ILE A 82 12.08 -21.67 -12.09
N LEU A 83 11.80 -22.33 -13.22
CA LEU A 83 11.69 -23.80 -13.28
C LEU A 83 12.99 -24.50 -12.86
N HIS A 84 14.14 -23.98 -13.27
CA HIS A 84 15.44 -24.59 -12.94
C HIS A 84 15.90 -24.31 -11.50
N SER A 85 15.40 -23.24 -10.87
CA SER A 85 15.79 -22.83 -9.51
C SER A 85 14.79 -23.26 -8.43
N ALA A 86 13.59 -23.71 -8.81
CA ALA A 86 12.54 -24.06 -7.87
C ALA A 86 12.82 -25.39 -7.15
N GLU A 87 12.88 -25.35 -5.83
CA GLU A 87 12.75 -26.54 -4.99
C GLU A 87 11.27 -26.79 -4.70
N LEU A 88 10.78 -28.00 -4.99
CA LEU A 88 9.36 -28.35 -4.90
C LEU A 88 9.12 -29.32 -3.74
N LEU A 89 8.11 -29.02 -2.93
CA LEU A 89 7.54 -29.94 -1.95
C LEU A 89 6.23 -30.49 -2.48
N GLU A 90 6.18 -31.80 -2.73
CA GLU A 90 4.97 -32.47 -3.22
C GLU A 90 3.85 -32.40 -2.18
N VAL A 91 2.69 -31.91 -2.61
CA VAL A 91 1.46 -31.87 -1.79
C VAL A 91 0.56 -33.03 -2.17
N MET A 92 0.33 -33.21 -3.47
CA MET A 92 -0.47 -34.32 -4.01
C MET A 92 -0.08 -34.59 -5.46
N LYS A 93 -0.15 -35.85 -5.89
CA LYS A 93 0.14 -36.24 -7.25
C LYS A 93 -0.81 -37.35 -7.70
N ASN A 94 -1.31 -37.23 -8.92
CA ASN A 94 -1.97 -38.31 -9.65
C ASN A 94 -1.23 -38.59 -10.97
N ASP A 95 -1.83 -39.38 -11.83
CA ASP A 95 -1.29 -39.85 -13.10
C ASP A 95 -1.15 -38.74 -14.17
N ILE A 96 -1.82 -37.60 -13.99
CA ILE A 96 -1.86 -36.50 -14.97
C ILE A 96 -1.31 -35.19 -14.38
N TYR A 97 -1.52 -34.95 -13.09
CA TYR A 97 -1.26 -33.69 -12.40
C TYR A 97 -0.50 -33.90 -11.09
N GLY A 98 0.33 -32.93 -10.73
CA GLY A 98 0.89 -32.81 -9.39
C GLY A 98 0.75 -31.39 -8.87
N SER A 99 0.39 -31.27 -7.60
CA SER A 99 0.40 -30.01 -6.85
C SER A 99 1.64 -29.97 -5.97
N TYR A 100 2.41 -28.89 -6.10
CA TYR A 100 3.67 -28.71 -5.42
C TYR A 100 3.73 -27.32 -4.78
N ASN A 101 4.26 -27.25 -3.56
CA ASN A 101 4.67 -25.99 -2.97
C ASN A 101 6.11 -25.70 -3.38
N ALA A 102 6.34 -24.62 -4.13
CA ALA A 102 7.70 -24.13 -4.31
C ALA A 102 8.21 -23.55 -2.98
N ILE A 103 9.41 -23.96 -2.57
CA ILE A 103 10.09 -23.42 -1.38
C ILE A 103 10.54 -22.01 -1.71
N VAL A 104 9.66 -21.06 -1.43
CA VAL A 104 9.98 -19.65 -1.30
C VAL A 104 9.97 -19.38 0.20
N ALA A 105 10.95 -18.64 0.74
CA ALA A 105 11.02 -18.28 2.15
C ALA A 105 9.62 -17.92 2.66
N LYS A 106 9.02 -18.81 3.47
CA LYS A 106 7.61 -18.72 3.82
C LYS A 106 7.40 -17.44 4.61
N TYR A 107 6.61 -16.53 4.05
CA TYR A 107 6.01 -15.45 4.83
C TYR A 107 5.16 -16.10 5.93
N ARG A 108 5.48 -15.78 7.19
CA ARG A 108 4.72 -16.27 8.34
C ARG A 108 3.33 -15.63 8.29
N GLN A 109 2.31 -16.45 8.04
CA GLN A 109 0.92 -16.01 8.13
C GLN A 109 0.61 -15.68 9.60
N GLU A 110 0.25 -14.43 9.86
CA GLU A 110 -0.24 -14.02 11.18
C GLU A 110 -1.74 -14.26 11.26
N GLU A 111 -2.20 -14.86 12.35
CA GLU A 111 -3.62 -15.02 12.65
C GLU A 111 -4.29 -13.66 12.84
N LYS A 112 -5.53 -13.55 12.33
CA LYS A 112 -6.37 -12.38 12.46
C LYS A 112 -7.52 -12.68 13.42
N PHE A 113 -7.82 -11.71 14.27
CA PHE A 113 -8.85 -11.76 15.30
C PHE A 113 -9.92 -10.73 14.95
N ILE A 114 -11.19 -11.08 15.19
CA ILE A 114 -12.31 -10.17 15.00
C ILE A 114 -12.54 -9.41 16.31
N ILE A 115 -12.61 -8.09 16.20
CA ILE A 115 -13.01 -7.18 17.28
C ILE A 115 -14.42 -6.68 16.96
N ASN A 116 -15.31 -6.78 17.94
CA ASN A 116 -16.65 -6.17 17.88
C ASN A 116 -16.66 -4.95 18.80
N GLU A 117 -16.27 -3.80 18.27
CA GLU A 117 -16.13 -2.57 19.03
C GLU A 117 -17.50 -1.93 19.26
N THR A 118 -17.92 -1.78 20.51
CA THR A 118 -19.09 -0.97 20.85
C THR A 118 -18.73 0.52 20.88
N ALA A 119 -19.74 1.38 20.86
CA ALA A 119 -19.55 2.83 21.02
C ALA A 119 -18.79 3.21 22.31
N GLU A 120 -18.91 2.39 23.37
CA GLU A 120 -18.17 2.60 24.62
C GLU A 120 -16.72 2.16 24.51
N ASP A 121 -16.46 1.01 23.87
CA ASP A 121 -15.09 0.55 23.61
C ASP A 121 -14.34 1.53 22.70
N TYR A 122 -15.00 2.12 21.71
CA TYR A 122 -14.40 3.17 20.88
C TYR A 122 -13.93 4.34 21.75
N ARG A 123 -14.78 4.85 22.65
CA ARG A 123 -14.47 6.00 23.51
C ARG A 123 -13.38 5.71 24.54
N THR A 124 -13.34 4.48 25.05
CA THR A 124 -12.49 4.12 26.20
C THR A 124 -11.18 3.44 25.81
N ILE A 125 -11.12 2.79 24.64
CA ILE A 125 -9.96 2.01 24.17
C ILE A 125 -9.40 2.61 22.89
N THR A 126 -10.24 2.75 21.86
CA THR A 126 -9.76 3.11 20.51
C THR A 126 -9.37 4.56 20.39
N VAL A 127 -10.07 5.49 21.04
CA VAL A 127 -9.67 6.91 21.09
C VAL A 127 -8.29 7.05 21.72
N GLU A 128 -8.03 6.37 22.84
CA GLU A 128 -6.70 6.37 23.49
C GLU A 128 -5.63 5.82 22.55
N TYR A 129 -5.93 4.73 21.84
CA TYR A 129 -5.03 4.18 20.82
C TYR A 129 -4.77 5.15 19.67
N ILE A 130 -5.80 5.85 19.17
CA ILE A 130 -5.66 6.86 18.12
C ILE A 130 -4.76 7.99 18.63
N GLU A 131 -5.01 8.54 19.82
CA GLU A 131 -4.23 9.65 20.36
C GLU A 131 -2.76 9.28 20.62
N LYS A 132 -2.47 8.04 21.03
CA LYS A 132 -1.10 7.57 21.29
C LYS A 132 -0.33 7.14 20.04
N PHE A 133 -1.00 6.53 19.06
CA PHE A 133 -0.35 5.82 17.96
C PHE A 133 -0.79 6.29 16.56
N GLN A 134 -1.51 7.40 16.45
CA GLN A 134 -1.81 7.98 15.15
C GLN A 134 -0.53 8.53 14.51
N MET A 135 -0.28 8.11 13.26
CA MET A 135 0.82 8.63 12.47
C MET A 135 0.56 10.09 12.07
N ASP A 136 1.65 10.82 11.82
CA ASP A 136 1.56 12.18 11.31
C ASP A 136 0.84 12.20 9.95
N LEU A 137 -0.19 13.04 9.85
CA LEU A 137 -0.99 13.25 8.64
C LEU A 137 -0.41 14.38 7.76
N LYS A 138 0.80 14.86 8.05
CA LYS A 138 1.49 15.88 7.25
C LYS A 138 1.50 15.58 5.75
N TRP A 139 1.70 14.31 5.36
CA TRP A 139 1.66 13.94 3.95
C TRP A 139 0.29 14.23 3.29
N VAL A 140 -0.82 13.97 4.00
CA VAL A 140 -2.18 14.31 3.53
C VAL A 140 -2.30 15.81 3.36
N TYR A 141 -1.84 16.58 4.35
CA TYR A 141 -1.93 18.04 4.31
C TYR A 141 -1.07 18.65 3.20
N ASN A 142 0.11 18.09 2.91
CA ASN A 142 0.95 18.53 1.81
C ASN A 142 0.27 18.31 0.45
N ILE A 143 -0.49 17.22 0.28
CA ILE A 143 -1.28 17.00 -0.95
C ILE A 143 -2.45 17.99 -1.01
N LEU A 144 -3.18 18.16 0.09
CA LEU A 144 -4.29 19.12 0.18
C LEU A 144 -3.84 20.57 -0.07
N SER A 145 -2.62 20.95 0.33
CA SER A 145 -2.03 22.27 0.07
C SER A 145 -1.26 22.39 -1.25
N LYS A 146 -1.19 21.32 -2.05
CA LYS A 146 -0.44 21.24 -3.32
C LYS A 146 1.06 21.42 -3.18
N GLU A 147 1.61 21.21 -1.98
CA GLU A 147 3.05 21.23 -1.74
C GLU A 147 3.73 19.95 -2.26
N CYS A 148 2.98 18.85 -2.38
CA CYS A 148 3.45 17.56 -2.91
C CYS A 148 2.37 16.90 -3.77
N GLU A 149 2.79 16.11 -4.77
CA GLU A 149 1.94 15.28 -5.65
C GLU A 149 0.81 16.05 -6.36
N ALA A 150 0.97 17.37 -6.54
CA ALA A 150 -0.05 18.21 -7.17
C ALA A 150 -0.33 17.81 -8.62
N GLU A 151 0.69 17.32 -9.32
CA GLU A 151 0.64 16.81 -10.69
C GLU A 151 -0.11 15.48 -10.83
N ARG A 152 -0.28 14.73 -9.73
CA ARG A 152 -0.98 13.43 -9.71
C ARG A 152 -2.48 13.57 -9.50
N ILE A 153 -2.98 14.78 -9.25
CA ILE A 153 -4.40 15.00 -8.94
C ILE A 153 -5.25 14.80 -10.19
N LEU A 154 -6.28 13.96 -10.07
CA LEU A 154 -7.24 13.68 -11.14
C LEU A 154 -8.41 14.66 -11.12
N PHE A 155 -8.86 15.06 -9.93
CA PHE A 155 -9.99 15.97 -9.74
C PHE A 155 -9.89 16.68 -8.39
N GLU A 156 -10.45 17.88 -8.32
CA GLU A 156 -10.60 18.63 -7.07
C GLU A 156 -11.91 19.42 -7.05
N ASP A 157 -12.65 19.28 -5.95
CA ASP A 157 -13.66 20.24 -5.50
C ASP A 157 -13.02 21.11 -4.40
N PRO A 158 -12.80 22.42 -4.62
CA PRO A 158 -12.05 23.28 -3.71
C PRO A 158 -12.83 23.73 -2.48
N ASP A 159 -14.10 23.31 -2.29
CA ASP A 159 -14.86 23.72 -1.11
C ASP A 159 -14.17 23.26 0.20
N PRO A 160 -13.90 24.17 1.15
CA PRO A 160 -13.11 23.85 2.34
C PRO A 160 -13.81 22.91 3.34
N TYR A 161 -15.13 22.70 3.21
CA TYR A 161 -15.93 21.91 4.15
C TYR A 161 -16.50 20.62 3.54
N ASN A 162 -16.87 20.65 2.27
CA ASN A 162 -17.54 19.57 1.54
C ASN A 162 -16.74 19.12 0.32
N GLY A 163 -15.69 19.85 -0.07
CA GLY A 163 -14.83 19.52 -1.19
C GLY A 163 -13.77 18.46 -0.84
N PHE A 164 -13.15 17.92 -1.88
CA PHE A 164 -12.17 16.86 -1.79
C PHE A 164 -11.25 16.83 -3.02
N ILE A 165 -10.06 16.25 -2.84
CA ILE A 165 -9.13 15.89 -3.92
C ILE A 165 -9.29 14.40 -4.23
N LEU A 166 -9.27 14.06 -5.52
CA LEU A 166 -9.17 12.69 -6.01
C LEU A 166 -7.77 12.46 -6.63
N ALA A 167 -7.02 11.47 -6.13
CA ALA A 167 -5.66 11.18 -6.58
C ALA A 167 -5.35 9.66 -6.59
N PRO A 168 -4.47 9.15 -7.48
CA PRO A 168 -4.02 7.76 -7.49
C PRO A 168 -3.41 7.35 -6.15
N ASP A 169 -3.84 6.19 -5.62
CA ASP A 169 -3.21 5.60 -4.43
C ASP A 169 -1.77 5.18 -4.75
N ILE A 170 -0.88 5.22 -3.76
CA ILE A 170 0.52 4.78 -3.90
C ILE A 170 0.65 3.30 -4.33
N LYS A 171 -0.39 2.49 -4.09
CA LYS A 171 -0.44 1.08 -4.48
C LYS A 171 -0.76 0.87 -5.96
N TRP A 172 -1.26 1.89 -6.65
CA TRP A 172 -1.59 1.79 -8.07
C TRP A 172 -0.46 2.35 -8.94
N ASP A 173 -0.09 1.57 -9.95
CA ASP A 173 0.97 1.92 -10.90
C ASP A 173 0.56 3.00 -11.91
N SER A 174 -0.71 3.42 -11.92
CA SER A 174 -1.32 4.34 -12.88
C SER A 174 -1.28 3.86 -14.34
N VAL A 175 -1.00 2.58 -14.56
CA VAL A 175 -0.90 1.96 -15.90
C VAL A 175 -2.06 1.00 -16.12
N SER A 176 -2.23 0.01 -15.23
CA SER A 176 -3.26 -1.01 -15.41
C SER A 176 -4.59 -0.56 -14.83
N LEU A 177 -5.60 -0.38 -15.68
CA LEU A 177 -6.97 -0.08 -15.24
C LEU A 177 -7.62 -1.24 -14.49
N GLU A 178 -7.15 -2.47 -14.67
CA GLU A 178 -7.68 -3.64 -13.95
C GLU A 178 -7.46 -3.54 -12.44
N ASN A 179 -6.40 -2.85 -12.02
CA ASN A 179 -6.04 -2.63 -10.62
C ASN A 179 -6.21 -1.17 -10.20
N LEU A 180 -7.10 -0.43 -10.87
CA LEU A 180 -7.38 0.98 -10.60
C LEU A 180 -7.62 1.22 -9.10
N TYR A 181 -6.79 2.06 -8.49
CA TYR A 181 -6.94 2.45 -7.09
C TYR A 181 -6.72 3.96 -6.94
N VAL A 182 -7.78 4.64 -6.52
CA VAL A 182 -7.82 6.09 -6.33
C VAL A 182 -8.35 6.41 -4.94
N LEU A 183 -7.79 7.45 -4.32
CA LEU A 183 -8.19 7.95 -3.00
C LEU A 183 -8.89 9.31 -3.12
N ALA A 184 -9.95 9.49 -2.33
CA ALA A 184 -10.58 10.78 -2.09
C ALA A 184 -10.14 11.33 -0.73
N MET A 185 -9.57 12.55 -0.71
CA MET A 185 -9.10 13.25 0.48
C MET A 185 -9.93 14.52 0.69
N ILE A 186 -10.69 14.58 1.78
CA ILE A 186 -11.54 15.75 2.09
C ILE A 186 -10.72 16.94 2.57
N HIS A 187 -11.11 18.16 2.20
CA HIS A 187 -10.46 19.38 2.71
C HIS A 187 -10.73 19.62 4.21
N ARG A 188 -11.89 19.15 4.69
CA ARG A 188 -12.32 19.35 6.06
C ARG A 188 -11.39 18.66 7.06
N ARG A 189 -10.81 19.45 7.96
CA ARG A 189 -9.94 18.94 9.04
C ARG A 189 -10.74 18.47 10.25
N GLY A 190 -10.13 17.62 11.07
CA GLY A 190 -10.69 17.18 12.36
C GLY A 190 -11.72 16.05 12.27
N VAL A 191 -12.01 15.54 11.07
CA VAL A 191 -12.77 14.30 10.89
C VAL A 191 -11.79 13.14 11.09
N ARG A 192 -12.04 12.29 12.08
CA ARG A 192 -11.16 11.18 12.43
C ARG A 192 -11.94 9.87 12.43
N LEU A 193 -11.55 8.97 11.54
CA LEU A 193 -11.93 7.57 11.55
C LEU A 193 -10.62 6.80 11.29
N LYS A 194 -10.18 5.95 12.22
CA LYS A 194 -8.97 5.14 12.04
C LYS A 194 -9.38 3.75 11.58
N TYR A 195 -9.32 3.52 10.27
CA TYR A 195 -9.39 2.19 9.69
C TYR A 195 -8.11 1.90 8.91
N ASP A 196 -7.66 0.66 9.04
CA ASP A 196 -6.44 0.18 8.40
C ASP A 196 -6.81 -0.45 7.05
N ALA A 197 -6.02 -0.19 6.02
CA ALA A 197 -6.29 -0.73 4.68
C ALA A 197 -5.81 -2.18 4.62
N PRO A 198 -6.64 -3.13 4.14
CA PRO A 198 -7.08 -3.10 2.74
C PRO A 198 -8.59 -2.90 2.58
N ALA A 199 -8.93 -1.93 1.71
CA ALA A 199 -10.25 -1.32 1.53
C ALA A 199 -11.31 -2.16 0.79
N SER A 200 -11.09 -3.48 0.63
CA SER A 200 -12.07 -4.36 -0.04
C SER A 200 -12.42 -5.62 0.75
N SER A 201 -11.68 -5.95 1.81
CA SER A 201 -12.02 -7.13 2.62
C SER A 201 -13.19 -6.85 3.56
N THR A 202 -14.12 -7.81 3.66
CA THR A 202 -15.19 -7.81 4.67
C THR A 202 -14.58 -7.63 6.05
N LEU A 203 -15.20 -6.80 6.91
CA LEU A 203 -14.68 -6.41 8.23
C LEU A 203 -13.43 -5.49 8.17
N ALA A 204 -13.16 -4.87 7.03
CA ALA A 204 -12.22 -3.75 6.91
C ALA A 204 -12.80 -2.60 6.07
N ALA A 205 -13.68 -2.92 5.11
CA ALA A 205 -14.32 -1.95 4.24
C ALA A 205 -15.80 -1.76 4.57
N VAL A 206 -16.27 -0.51 4.46
CA VAL A 206 -17.69 -0.14 4.50
C VAL A 206 -17.97 0.69 3.25
N LEU A 207 -19.01 0.33 2.49
CA LEU A 207 -19.35 1.03 1.25
C LEU A 207 -19.80 2.47 1.56
N LEU A 208 -19.35 3.43 0.75
CA LEU A 208 -19.71 4.84 0.93
C LEU A 208 -21.23 5.05 0.85
N ASP A 209 -21.92 4.35 -0.06
CA ASP A 209 -23.38 4.42 -0.18
C ASP A 209 -24.08 3.94 1.09
N ASP A 210 -23.56 2.89 1.74
CA ASP A 210 -24.10 2.40 3.01
C ASP A 210 -23.87 3.43 4.13
N VAL A 211 -22.69 4.06 4.18
CA VAL A 211 -22.41 5.14 5.15
C VAL A 211 -23.39 6.29 4.98
N ILE A 212 -23.60 6.73 3.74
CA ILE A 212 -24.54 7.82 3.41
C ILE A 212 -25.96 7.41 3.82
N ASN A 213 -26.39 6.20 3.50
CA ASN A 213 -27.73 5.73 3.82
C ASN A 213 -27.94 5.59 5.33
N ASN A 214 -26.96 5.05 6.06
CA ASN A 214 -27.01 4.94 7.52
C ASN A 214 -27.16 6.32 8.19
N LEU A 215 -26.41 7.32 7.72
CA LEU A 215 -26.50 8.69 8.22
C LEU A 215 -27.82 9.38 7.87
N LYS A 216 -28.42 9.06 6.71
CA LYS A 216 -29.78 9.54 6.34
C LYS A 216 -30.85 8.91 7.22
N ILE A 217 -30.71 7.64 7.59
CA ILE A 217 -31.64 6.92 8.48
C ILE A 217 -31.54 7.45 9.91
N ALA A 218 -30.31 7.57 10.42
CA ALA A 218 -30.03 8.07 11.75
C ALA A 218 -28.75 8.92 11.74
N PRO A 219 -28.85 10.25 11.94
CA PRO A 219 -27.69 11.15 11.91
C PRO A 219 -26.59 10.80 12.92
N ASP A 220 -26.94 10.05 13.97
CA ASP A 220 -26.03 9.59 15.03
C ASP A 220 -25.71 8.09 14.96
N TYR A 221 -26.02 7.42 13.84
CA TYR A 221 -25.87 5.96 13.68
C TYR A 221 -24.49 5.46 14.16
N TYR A 222 -23.41 6.01 13.61
CA TYR A 222 -22.03 5.60 13.92
C TYR A 222 -21.56 6.00 15.32
N ARG A 223 -22.32 6.81 16.07
CA ARG A 223 -22.05 7.07 17.49
C ARG A 223 -22.59 5.99 18.41
N ARG A 224 -23.50 5.14 17.92
CA ARG A 224 -24.18 4.08 18.67
C ARG A 224 -23.92 2.68 18.12
N ALA A 225 -23.53 2.58 16.86
CA ALA A 225 -23.27 1.32 16.19
C ALA A 225 -22.12 0.56 16.86
N THR A 226 -22.25 -0.77 16.90
CA THR A 226 -21.12 -1.67 17.12
C THR A 226 -20.49 -1.95 15.77
N LEU A 227 -19.17 -1.74 15.65
CA LEU A 227 -18.43 -1.92 14.41
C LEU A 227 -17.49 -3.11 14.55
N SER A 228 -17.59 -4.04 13.60
CA SER A 228 -16.75 -5.23 13.58
C SER A 228 -15.59 -5.07 12.63
N PHE A 229 -14.36 -5.29 13.10
CA PHE A 229 -13.16 -5.24 12.26
C PHE A 229 -12.12 -6.30 12.63
N THR A 230 -11.20 -6.59 11.71
CA THR A 230 -10.13 -7.57 11.96
C THR A 230 -8.80 -6.92 12.33
N ARG A 231 -8.05 -7.55 13.23
CA ARG A 231 -6.70 -7.13 13.63
C ARG A 231 -5.75 -8.32 13.72
N LYS A 232 -4.48 -8.12 13.43
CA LYS A 232 -3.44 -9.16 13.55
C LYS A 232 -3.12 -9.42 15.02
N ASN A 233 -2.62 -10.61 15.34
CA ASN A 233 -2.17 -10.94 16.70
C ASN A 233 -1.15 -9.94 17.28
N SER A 234 -0.29 -9.40 16.40
CA SER A 234 0.77 -8.43 16.74
C SER A 234 0.26 -7.00 16.92
N ASP A 235 -1.00 -6.71 16.57
CA ASP A 235 -1.56 -5.36 16.60
C ASP A 235 -1.77 -4.87 18.05
N LYS A 236 -1.27 -3.67 18.34
CA LYS A 236 -1.38 -3.04 19.66
C LYS A 236 -2.83 -2.76 20.06
N LEU A 237 -3.70 -2.42 19.11
CA LEU A 237 -5.12 -2.22 19.38
C LEU A 237 -5.78 -3.52 19.85
N LEU A 238 -5.43 -4.66 19.22
CA LEU A 238 -5.93 -5.97 19.66
C LEU A 238 -5.49 -6.29 21.09
N GLN A 239 -4.24 -5.99 21.44
CA GLN A 239 -3.73 -6.18 22.81
C GLN A 239 -4.53 -5.34 23.82
N MET A 240 -4.80 -4.07 23.52
CA MET A 240 -5.62 -3.20 24.38
C MET A 240 -7.05 -3.75 24.56
N PHE A 241 -7.67 -4.29 23.51
CA PHE A 241 -8.98 -4.94 23.61
C PHE A 241 -8.96 -6.21 24.45
N ARG A 242 -7.89 -7.02 24.39
CA ARG A 242 -7.71 -8.21 25.24
C ARG A 242 -7.50 -7.84 26.70
N GLU A 243 -6.68 -6.82 26.99
CA GLU A 243 -6.45 -6.30 28.34
C GLU A 243 -7.75 -5.79 28.98
N ALA A 244 -8.64 -5.20 28.18
CA ALA A 244 -9.97 -4.78 28.61
C ALA A 244 -11.00 -5.92 28.70
N GLY A 245 -10.63 -7.17 28.39
CA GLY A 245 -11.53 -8.32 28.41
C GLY A 245 -12.62 -8.27 27.31
N ARG A 246 -12.38 -7.54 26.21
CA ARG A 246 -13.33 -7.32 25.11
C ARG A 246 -13.10 -8.21 23.88
N CYS A 247 -12.01 -8.97 23.86
CA CYS A 247 -11.68 -9.92 22.79
C CYS A 247 -11.01 -11.15 23.40
N GLU A 248 -11.36 -12.35 22.92
CA GLU A 248 -10.76 -13.60 23.40
C GLU A 248 -9.27 -13.71 23.01
N ALA A 249 -8.52 -14.50 23.78
CA ALA A 249 -7.10 -14.75 23.56
C ALA A 249 -6.88 -15.66 22.35
#